data_AF-A0A7X7J356-F1
#
_entry.id   AF-A0A7X7J356-F1
#
_cell.length_a   1.000
_cell.length_b   1.000
_cell.length_c   1.000
_cell.angle_alpha   90.00
_cell.angle_beta   90.00
_cell.angle_gamma   90.00
#
_symmetry.space_group_name_H-M   'P 1'
#
loop_
_entity.id
_entity.type
_entity.pdbx_description
1 polymer ?
#
loop_
_entity_poly.entity_id
_entity_poly.type
_entity_poly.pdbx_seq_one_letter_code
_entity_poly.pdbx_strand_id
1 'polypeptide(L)'
;IVVPIVANGVRAWGIIYIAQFQGVEFAAGVDHVVYGWMFFAVVIAILLGLGWQFFDRAPEETVVQVAKLNGSQLLARLDHYSLPGGFALAAILGFGIVANLWATAATRLSAPVPSEISLQNVPGWSLVEYSPAIWWEPRATGADHRLLGRYRDNTGREVDVFFALYSSQDEGREAGGHGEGALMPDSPWRWVGGVPPVAGGSAERMQADTSNRRMAITWYRNGGILTGDNRRLKLAVIRDRLALSVQPTLLLIISAEERPNLSADSSLRRFIDAIDPVAEWMDATAGLP
;
A
#
# COMPACT_ATOMS: atom_id res chain seq x y z
N ILE A 1 -5.54 -9.56 -27.35
CA ILE A 1 -6.26 -9.58 -26.05
C ILE A 1 -6.60 -11.02 -25.61
N VAL A 2 -7.20 -11.85 -26.47
CA VAL A 2 -7.57 -13.25 -26.10
C VAL A 2 -6.35 -14.12 -25.74
N VAL A 3 -5.27 -14.04 -26.53
CA VAL A 3 -4.08 -14.89 -26.34
C VAL A 3 -3.43 -14.74 -24.96
N PRO A 4 -3.13 -13.52 -24.45
CA PRO A 4 -2.59 -13.36 -23.10
C PRO A 4 -3.51 -13.88 -21.99
N ILE A 5 -4.83 -13.73 -22.12
CA ILE A 5 -5.81 -14.16 -21.12
C ILE A 5 -5.84 -15.69 -21.03
N VAL A 6 -5.95 -16.37 -22.18
CA VAL A 6 -5.96 -17.83 -22.25
C VAL A 6 -4.62 -18.40 -21.79
N ALA A 7 -3.51 -17.80 -22.21
CA ALA A 7 -2.17 -18.19 -21.77
C ALA A 7 -2.02 -18.10 -20.24
N ASN A 8 -2.45 -17.00 -19.63
CA ASN A 8 -2.40 -16.86 -18.17
C ASN A 8 -3.28 -17.91 -17.45
N GLY A 9 -4.46 -18.22 -18.01
CA GLY A 9 -5.34 -19.27 -17.51
C GLY A 9 -4.71 -20.67 -17.57
N VAL A 10 -4.12 -21.04 -18.71
CA VAL A 10 -3.43 -22.33 -18.90
C VAL A 10 -2.23 -22.46 -17.96
N ARG A 11 -1.47 -21.38 -17.76
CA ARG A 11 -0.36 -21.34 -16.81
C ARG A 11 -0.83 -21.59 -15.39
N ALA A 12 -1.81 -20.81 -14.92
CA ALA A 12 -2.35 -20.94 -13.57
C ALA A 12 -2.92 -22.35 -13.31
N TRP A 13 -3.67 -22.90 -14.27
CA TRP A 13 -4.18 -24.27 -14.20
C TRP A 13 -3.05 -25.32 -14.17
N GLY A 14 -2.03 -25.16 -15.00
CA GLY A 14 -0.88 -26.07 -15.07
C GLY A 14 -0.12 -26.18 -13.75
N ILE A 15 0.10 -25.06 -13.06
CA ILE A 15 0.74 -25.02 -11.73
C ILE A 15 -0.09 -25.82 -10.71
N ILE A 16 -1.42 -25.60 -10.69
CA ILE A 16 -2.34 -26.30 -9.78
C ILE A 16 -2.35 -27.80 -10.09
N TYR A 17 -2.39 -28.19 -11.36
CA TYR A 17 -2.41 -29.58 -11.79
C TYR A 17 -1.11 -30.32 -11.40
N ILE A 18 0.05 -29.73 -11.66
CA ILE A 18 1.34 -30.34 -11.30
C ILE A 18 1.48 -30.47 -9.77
N ALA A 19 1.06 -29.45 -9.03
CA ALA A 19 1.08 -29.47 -7.57
C ALA A 19 0.22 -30.61 -6.99
N GLN A 20 -0.88 -31.00 -7.65
CA GLN A 20 -1.73 -32.11 -7.21
C GLN A 20 -1.12 -33.50 -7.41
N PHE A 21 -0.26 -33.70 -8.41
CA PHE A 21 0.25 -35.03 -8.75
C PHE A 21 1.71 -35.28 -8.36
N GLN A 22 2.54 -34.24 -8.24
CA GLN A 22 3.99 -34.38 -8.04
C GLN A 22 4.55 -33.64 -6.81
N GLY A 23 3.68 -33.02 -6.01
CA GLY A 23 4.06 -32.32 -4.79
C GLY A 23 4.54 -30.87 -5.03
N VAL A 24 4.43 -30.05 -3.99
CA VAL A 24 4.59 -28.58 -4.08
C VAL A 24 6.05 -28.18 -4.36
N GLU A 25 7.02 -28.94 -3.87
CA GLU A 25 8.46 -28.65 -4.04
C GLU A 25 8.96 -28.92 -5.48
N PHE A 26 8.42 -29.93 -6.16
CA PHE A 26 8.73 -30.18 -7.58
C PHE A 26 8.04 -29.16 -8.50
N ALA A 27 6.81 -28.77 -8.17
CA ALA A 27 6.06 -27.76 -8.90
C ALA A 27 6.77 -26.39 -8.94
N ALA A 28 7.43 -25.99 -7.85
CA ALA A 28 8.17 -24.73 -7.78
C ALA A 28 9.38 -24.68 -8.73
N GLY A 29 10.12 -25.80 -8.88
CA GLY A 29 11.26 -25.91 -9.79
C GLY A 29 10.86 -25.96 -11.26
N VAL A 30 9.77 -26.66 -11.57
CA VAL A 30 9.21 -26.74 -12.93
C VAL A 30 8.51 -25.44 -13.36
N ASP A 31 7.88 -24.70 -12.43
CA ASP A 31 7.22 -23.43 -12.74
C ASP A 31 8.22 -22.38 -13.28
N HIS A 32 9.41 -22.28 -12.68
CA HIS A 32 10.39 -21.29 -13.11
C HIS A 32 11.03 -21.60 -14.48
N VAL A 33 11.25 -22.89 -14.81
CA VAL A 33 11.90 -23.29 -16.06
C VAL A 33 10.87 -23.52 -17.17
N VAL A 34 9.85 -24.35 -16.95
CA VAL A 34 8.91 -24.71 -18.02
C VAL A 34 7.86 -23.62 -18.25
N TYR A 35 7.30 -23.06 -17.17
CA TYR A 35 6.28 -21.99 -17.29
C TYR A 35 6.87 -20.58 -17.32
N GLY A 36 8.10 -20.40 -16.84
CA GLY A 36 8.82 -19.13 -16.90
C GLY A 36 9.28 -18.80 -18.32
N TRP A 37 10.29 -19.50 -18.84
CA TRP A 37 10.89 -19.13 -20.13
C TRP A 37 10.29 -19.84 -21.34
N MET A 38 10.06 -21.16 -21.28
CA MET A 38 9.59 -21.93 -22.44
C MET A 38 8.14 -21.56 -22.81
N PHE A 39 7.23 -21.59 -21.83
CA PHE A 39 5.83 -21.19 -22.04
C PHE A 39 5.72 -19.74 -22.53
N PHE A 40 6.50 -18.82 -21.92
CA PHE A 40 6.53 -17.43 -22.35
C PHE A 40 7.06 -17.29 -23.78
N ALA A 41 8.13 -17.98 -24.15
CA ALA A 41 8.67 -17.98 -25.51
C ALA A 41 7.64 -18.47 -26.53
N VAL A 42 6.86 -19.51 -26.21
CA VAL A 42 5.76 -20.00 -27.06
C VAL A 42 4.66 -18.95 -27.19
N VAL A 43 4.22 -18.32 -26.10
CA VAL A 43 3.20 -17.27 -26.13
C VAL A 43 3.67 -16.07 -26.96
N ILE A 44 4.93 -15.65 -26.79
CA ILE A 44 5.53 -14.58 -27.59
C ILE A 44 5.61 -14.98 -29.07
N ALA A 45 6.03 -16.20 -29.38
CA ALA A 45 6.06 -16.69 -30.76
C ALA A 45 4.66 -16.70 -31.40
N ILE A 46 3.62 -17.10 -30.67
CA ILE A 46 2.22 -17.03 -31.12
C ILE A 46 1.79 -15.59 -31.34
N LEU A 47 2.12 -14.68 -30.43
CA LEU A 47 1.79 -13.26 -30.57
C LEU A 47 2.50 -12.62 -31.76
N LEU A 48 3.79 -12.94 -31.98
CA LEU A 48 4.56 -12.48 -33.12
C LEU A 48 4.02 -13.09 -34.42
N GLY A 49 3.68 -14.38 -34.44
CA GLY A 49 3.11 -15.05 -35.61
C GLY A 49 1.72 -14.52 -35.98
N LEU A 50 0.84 -14.31 -35.00
CA LEU A 50 -0.45 -13.66 -35.22
C LEU A 50 -0.30 -12.18 -35.59
N GLY A 51 0.73 -11.53 -35.06
CA GLY A 51 1.12 -10.15 -35.37
C GLY A 51 1.74 -10.00 -36.76
N TRP A 52 2.31 -11.08 -37.33
CA TRP A 52 3.07 -11.07 -38.57
C TRP A 52 2.27 -10.53 -39.76
N GLN A 53 0.98 -10.83 -39.83
CA GLN A 53 0.08 -10.29 -40.86
C GLN A 53 -0.06 -8.75 -40.83
N PHE A 54 0.32 -8.10 -39.72
CA PHE A 54 0.35 -6.65 -39.58
C PHE A 54 1.73 -6.04 -39.85
N PHE A 55 2.76 -6.88 -40.02
CA PHE A 55 4.13 -6.45 -40.34
C PHE A 55 4.37 -6.30 -41.84
N ASP A 56 3.65 -7.04 -42.68
CA ASP A 56 3.75 -6.92 -44.14
C ASP A 56 2.90 -5.73 -44.63
N ARG A 57 3.51 -4.54 -44.57
CA ARG A 57 3.04 -3.35 -45.27
C ARG A 57 4.01 -3.05 -46.39
N ALA A 58 3.50 -2.86 -47.59
CA ALA A 58 4.32 -2.38 -48.69
C ALA A 58 4.95 -1.03 -48.30
N PRO A 59 6.21 -0.74 -48.68
CA PRO A 59 6.88 0.55 -48.43
C PRO A 59 6.08 1.77 -48.92
N GLU A 60 5.08 1.52 -49.77
CA GLU A 60 4.24 2.50 -50.45
C GLU A 60 2.95 2.84 -49.67
N GLU A 61 2.63 2.11 -48.60
CA GLU A 61 1.47 2.44 -47.75
C GLU A 61 1.71 3.73 -46.96
N THR A 62 0.99 4.79 -47.32
CA THR A 62 1.11 6.10 -46.70
C THR A 62 0.51 6.07 -45.29
N VAL A 63 1.34 5.80 -44.27
CA VAL A 63 0.95 5.66 -42.85
C VAL A 63 0.34 6.95 -42.28
N VAL A 64 0.70 8.09 -42.84
CA VAL A 64 0.32 9.42 -42.37
C VAL A 64 -0.26 10.20 -43.54
N GLN A 65 -1.56 10.50 -43.48
CA GLN A 65 -2.17 11.43 -44.44
C GLN A 65 -1.63 12.83 -44.15
N VAL A 66 -0.53 13.20 -44.80
CA VAL A 66 0.12 14.52 -44.67
C VAL A 66 -0.89 15.65 -44.91
N ALA A 67 -1.88 15.42 -45.78
CA ALA A 67 -3.02 16.33 -45.99
C ALA A 67 -3.87 16.59 -44.72
N LYS A 68 -4.06 15.60 -43.85
CA LYS A 68 -4.76 15.77 -42.56
C LYS A 68 -3.91 16.48 -41.52
N LEU A 69 -2.58 16.29 -41.53
CA LEU A 69 -1.67 17.03 -40.66
C LEU A 69 -1.59 18.50 -41.05
N ASN A 70 -1.52 18.80 -42.36
CA ASN A 70 -1.50 20.16 -42.90
C ASN A 70 -2.81 20.93 -42.63
N GLY A 71 -3.92 20.24 -42.39
CA GLY A 71 -5.21 20.84 -42.02
C GLY A 71 -5.38 21.11 -40.51
N SER A 72 -4.45 20.67 -39.67
CA SER A 72 -4.57 20.82 -38.21
C SER A 72 -4.20 22.23 -37.76
N GLN A 73 -5.19 22.99 -37.29
CA GLN A 73 -4.97 24.33 -36.73
C GLN A 73 -4.07 24.31 -35.48
N LEU A 74 -4.05 23.21 -34.72
CA LEU A 74 -3.18 23.04 -33.56
C LEU A 74 -1.71 22.93 -33.98
N LEU A 75 -1.42 22.10 -34.99
CA LEU A 75 -0.06 21.93 -35.50
C LEU A 75 0.44 23.21 -36.17
N ALA A 76 -0.41 23.89 -36.94
CA ALA A 76 -0.06 25.19 -37.54
C ALA A 76 0.26 26.27 -36.49
N ARG A 77 -0.42 26.26 -35.33
CA ARG A 77 -0.10 27.16 -34.21
C ARG A 77 1.21 26.80 -33.52
N LEU A 78 1.52 25.50 -33.41
CA LEU A 78 2.76 25.03 -32.79
C LEU A 78 3.97 25.25 -33.70
N ASP A 79 3.81 25.14 -35.02
CA ASP A 79 4.86 25.37 -36.02
C ASP A 79 5.39 26.82 -36.03
N HIS A 80 4.57 27.76 -35.54
CA HIS A 80 5.00 29.14 -35.33
C HIS A 80 6.04 29.31 -34.22
N TYR A 81 6.15 28.34 -33.31
CA TYR A 81 7.13 28.34 -32.22
C TYR A 81 8.36 27.53 -32.66
N SER A 82 9.35 28.21 -33.25
CA SER A 82 10.67 27.60 -33.47
C SER A 82 11.63 28.01 -32.35
N LEU A 83 12.24 27.01 -31.71
CA LEU A 83 13.30 27.20 -30.74
C LEU A 83 14.63 26.81 -31.38
N PRO A 84 15.68 27.67 -31.30
CA PRO A 84 17.01 27.28 -31.73
C PRO A 84 17.44 25.99 -31.04
N GLY A 85 18.02 25.03 -31.77
CA GLY A 85 18.35 23.70 -31.23
C GLY A 85 19.24 23.75 -29.98
N GLY A 86 20.17 24.71 -29.91
CA GLY A 86 21.00 24.94 -28.72
C GLY A 86 20.19 25.42 -27.50
N PHE A 87 19.19 26.27 -27.71
CA PHE A 87 18.29 26.71 -26.65
C PHE A 87 17.36 25.59 -26.20
N ALA A 88 16.82 24.80 -27.14
CA ALA A 88 16.02 23.63 -26.83
C ALA A 88 16.80 22.60 -25.99
N LEU A 89 18.05 22.32 -26.36
CA LEU A 89 18.93 21.45 -25.59
C LEU A 89 19.23 22.03 -24.20
N ALA A 90 19.55 23.32 -24.11
CA ALA A 90 19.78 23.99 -22.83
C ALA A 90 18.53 23.97 -21.94
N ALA A 91 17.33 24.13 -22.51
CA ALA A 91 16.07 24.05 -21.77
C ALA A 91 15.79 22.63 -21.26
N ILE A 92 16.04 21.59 -22.05
CA ILE A 92 15.90 20.19 -21.63
C ILE A 92 16.89 19.88 -20.48
N LEU A 93 18.15 20.28 -20.63
CA LEU A 93 19.17 20.10 -19.60
C LEU A 93 18.83 20.89 -18.33
N GLY A 94 18.42 22.15 -18.46
CA GLY A 94 17.98 23.00 -17.35
C GLY A 94 16.77 22.41 -16.63
N PHE A 95 15.78 21.92 -17.36
CA PHE A 95 14.64 21.21 -16.78
C PHE A 95 15.09 19.95 -16.03
N GLY A 96 16.00 19.16 -16.60
CA GLY A 96 16.57 17.99 -15.93
C GLY A 96 17.27 18.34 -14.62
N ILE A 97 18.05 19.42 -14.59
CA ILE A 97 18.71 19.92 -13.37
C ILE A 97 17.67 20.36 -12.35
N VAL A 98 16.68 21.17 -12.74
CA VAL A 98 15.61 21.64 -11.84
C VAL A 98 14.81 20.46 -11.28
N ALA A 99 14.42 19.50 -12.12
CA ALA A 99 13.71 18.31 -11.71
C ALA A 99 14.54 17.46 -10.72
N ASN A 100 15.85 17.33 -10.96
CA ASN A 100 16.74 16.59 -10.07
C ASN A 100 16.95 17.31 -8.73
N LEU A 101 17.15 18.62 -8.74
CA LEU A 101 17.25 19.45 -7.53
C LEU A 101 15.95 19.39 -6.71
N TRP A 102 14.80 19.46 -7.39
CA TRP A 102 13.50 19.32 -6.74
C TRP A 102 13.32 17.92 -6.14
N ALA A 103 13.63 16.86 -6.88
CA ALA A 103 13.51 15.48 -6.40
C ALA A 103 14.43 15.21 -5.21
N THR A 104 15.67 15.71 -5.24
CA THR A 104 16.62 15.58 -4.13
C THR A 104 16.23 16.41 -2.91
N ALA A 105 15.62 17.59 -3.10
CA ALA A 105 15.03 18.33 -2.00
C ALA A 105 13.85 17.55 -1.39
N ALA A 106 12.96 17.03 -2.23
CA ALA A 106 11.76 16.31 -1.82
C ALA A 106 12.05 15.03 -1.02
N THR A 107 13.14 14.31 -1.31
CA THR A 107 13.53 13.08 -0.58
C THR A 107 14.31 13.34 0.70
N ARG A 108 14.81 14.56 0.91
CA ARG A 108 15.53 14.94 2.15
C ARG A 108 14.62 15.51 3.22
N LEU A 109 13.36 15.76 2.89
CA LEU A 109 12.39 16.27 3.84
C LEU A 109 11.94 15.14 4.78
N SER A 110 12.08 15.36 6.07
CA SER A 110 11.60 14.48 7.12
C SER A 110 10.93 15.34 8.19
N ALA A 111 9.74 14.93 8.63
CA ALA A 111 9.01 15.63 9.64
C ALA A 111 9.76 15.57 10.97
N PRO A 112 9.80 16.66 11.75
CA PRO A 112 10.28 16.58 13.11
C PRO A 112 9.37 15.65 13.90
N VAL A 113 9.96 14.63 14.51
CA VAL A 113 9.27 13.68 15.40
C VAL A 113 9.92 13.76 16.79
N PRO A 114 9.15 13.61 17.89
CA PRO A 114 9.72 13.59 19.23
C PRO A 114 10.69 12.42 19.43
N SER A 115 11.65 12.56 20.35
CA SER A 115 12.61 11.48 20.65
C SER A 115 11.97 10.29 21.36
N GLU A 116 10.89 10.52 22.09
CA GLU A 116 10.14 9.50 22.82
C GLU A 116 8.64 9.75 22.68
N ILE A 117 7.89 8.66 22.55
CA ILE A 117 6.43 8.66 22.55
C ILE A 117 5.93 7.57 23.48
N SER A 118 4.73 7.76 24.03
CA SER A 118 4.10 6.81 24.93
C SER A 118 2.61 6.70 24.65
N LEU A 119 2.04 5.53 24.94
CA LEU A 119 0.61 5.33 24.87
C LEU A 119 -0.11 6.23 25.88
N GLN A 120 -1.16 6.92 25.42
CA GLN A 120 -1.90 7.90 26.21
C GLN A 120 -2.83 7.25 27.24
N ASN A 121 -3.06 7.91 28.37
CA ASN A 121 -4.10 7.44 29.30
C ASN A 121 -5.49 7.56 28.65
N VAL A 122 -6.29 6.49 28.69
CA VAL A 122 -7.63 6.46 28.08
C VAL A 122 -8.69 6.38 29.18
N PRO A 123 -9.63 7.35 29.27
CA PRO A 123 -10.64 7.37 30.32
C PRO A 123 -11.46 6.08 30.42
N GLY A 124 -11.47 5.47 31.61
CA GLY A 124 -12.19 4.21 31.86
C GLY A 124 -11.46 2.94 31.41
N TRP A 125 -10.23 3.08 30.93
CA TRP A 125 -9.36 1.98 30.53
C TRP A 125 -8.02 2.09 31.26
N SER A 126 -7.46 0.95 31.65
CA SER A 126 -6.12 0.86 32.24
C SER A 126 -5.19 0.11 31.31
N LEU A 127 -3.97 0.61 31.15
CA LEU A 127 -2.91 -0.13 30.47
C LEU A 127 -2.52 -1.34 31.34
N VAL A 128 -2.52 -2.54 30.75
CA VAL A 128 -2.18 -3.80 31.42
C VAL A 128 -1.01 -4.49 30.71
N GLU A 129 -0.41 -5.47 31.38
CA GLU A 129 0.66 -6.28 30.79
C GLU A 129 0.19 -6.95 29.48
N TYR A 130 1.02 -6.85 28.45
CA TYR A 130 0.74 -7.42 27.14
C TYR A 130 1.14 -8.91 27.11
N SER A 131 0.17 -9.78 27.39
CA SER A 131 0.36 -11.25 27.39
C SER A 131 -0.76 -11.94 26.59
N PRO A 132 -0.73 -11.91 25.25
CA PRO A 132 -1.72 -12.59 24.40
C PRO A 132 -1.52 -14.11 24.41
N ALA A 133 -2.58 -14.87 24.10
CA ALA A 133 -2.47 -16.32 23.93
C ALA A 133 -1.62 -16.70 22.72
N ILE A 134 -1.74 -15.92 21.63
CA ILE A 134 -0.92 -15.99 20.44
C ILE A 134 -0.39 -14.60 20.16
N TRP A 135 0.94 -14.47 20.04
CA TRP A 135 1.58 -13.17 19.82
C TRP A 135 0.94 -12.42 18.64
N TRP A 136 0.65 -11.14 18.85
CA TRP A 136 0.12 -10.26 17.81
C TRP A 136 0.86 -8.92 17.82
N GLU A 137 1.56 -8.62 16.72
CA GLU A 137 2.29 -7.37 16.57
C GLU A 137 2.22 -6.94 15.09
N PRO A 138 1.44 -5.90 14.76
CA PRO A 138 1.35 -5.41 13.40
C PRO A 138 2.71 -5.07 12.79
N ARG A 139 2.81 -5.27 11.47
CA ARG A 139 3.98 -4.87 10.70
C ARG A 139 3.89 -3.39 10.37
N ALA A 140 4.96 -2.67 10.71
CA ALA A 140 5.14 -1.25 10.45
C ALA A 140 6.64 -0.98 10.16
N THR A 141 7.14 -1.58 9.09
CA THR A 141 8.56 -1.51 8.71
C THR A 141 8.97 -0.07 8.46
N GLY A 142 10.14 0.31 8.98
CA GLY A 142 10.72 1.64 8.77
C GLY A 142 10.10 2.77 9.59
N ALA A 143 9.16 2.47 10.49
CA ALA A 143 8.64 3.45 11.45
C ALA A 143 9.76 3.91 12.41
N ASP A 144 9.78 5.20 12.74
CA ASP A 144 10.72 5.79 13.70
C ASP A 144 10.38 5.40 15.14
N HIS A 145 9.08 5.32 15.43
CA HIS A 145 8.58 4.84 16.72
C HIS A 145 7.48 3.82 16.52
N ARG A 146 7.46 2.82 17.39
CA ARG A 146 6.45 1.76 17.45
C ARG A 146 6.07 1.55 18.91
N LEU A 147 4.77 1.55 19.18
CA LEU A 147 4.20 1.25 20.48
C LEU A 147 3.24 0.07 20.34
N LEU A 148 3.28 -0.85 21.29
CA LEU A 148 2.33 -1.94 21.45
C LEU A 148 1.91 -2.00 22.91
N GLY A 149 0.61 -2.02 23.15
CA GLY A 149 0.08 -2.15 24.50
C GLY A 149 -1.34 -2.69 24.52
N ARG A 150 -1.81 -3.05 25.70
CA ARG A 150 -3.18 -3.56 25.91
C ARG A 150 -3.89 -2.70 26.92
N TYR A 151 -5.09 -2.28 26.56
CA TYR A 151 -6.03 -1.62 27.45
C TYR A 151 -7.07 -2.60 27.95
N ARG A 152 -7.42 -2.50 29.22
CA ARG A 152 -8.54 -3.22 29.82
C ARG A 152 -9.52 -2.26 30.47
N ASP A 153 -10.82 -2.46 30.24
CA ASP A 153 -11.87 -1.69 30.91
C ASP A 153 -12.33 -2.37 32.21
N ASN A 154 -13.14 -1.67 33.00
CA ASN A 154 -13.69 -2.19 34.27
C ASN A 154 -14.64 -3.40 34.10
N THR A 155 -15.06 -3.71 32.87
CA THR A 155 -15.90 -4.87 32.54
C THR A 155 -15.10 -6.07 32.03
N GLY A 156 -13.78 -5.93 31.92
CA GLY A 156 -12.87 -6.97 31.45
C GLY A 156 -12.69 -7.04 29.93
N ARG A 157 -13.20 -6.05 29.17
CA ARG A 157 -12.90 -5.95 27.73
C ARG A 157 -11.44 -5.60 27.55
N GLU A 158 -10.81 -6.20 26.55
CA GLU A 158 -9.41 -5.96 26.22
C GLU A 158 -9.28 -5.49 24.78
N VAL A 159 -8.48 -4.45 24.58
CA VAL A 159 -8.13 -3.90 23.27
C VAL A 159 -6.63 -3.76 23.20
N ASP A 160 -6.04 -4.42 22.21
CA ASP A 160 -4.65 -4.26 21.82
C ASP A 160 -4.52 -3.00 20.96
N VAL A 161 -3.58 -2.13 21.28
CA VAL A 161 -3.31 -0.89 20.55
C VAL A 161 -1.88 -0.95 20.05
N PHE A 162 -1.74 -0.85 18.73
CA PHE A 162 -0.48 -0.66 18.06
C PHE A 162 -0.45 0.72 17.41
N PHE A 163 0.65 1.43 17.61
CA PHE A 163 0.85 2.76 17.06
C PHE A 163 2.23 2.84 16.40
N ALA A 164 2.32 3.41 15.21
CA ALA A 164 3.58 3.68 14.54
C ALA A 164 3.64 5.10 14.00
N LEU A 165 4.79 5.75 14.17
CA LEU A 165 5.08 7.11 13.73
C LEU A 165 6.21 7.08 12.69
N TYR A 166 5.98 7.77 11.58
CA TYR A 166 6.90 7.89 10.46
C TYR A 166 7.19 9.37 10.21
N SER A 167 8.47 9.75 10.22
CA SER A 167 8.95 11.07 9.83
C SER A 167 8.90 11.28 8.31
N SER A 168 8.89 10.21 7.52
CA SER A 168 8.83 10.25 6.05
C SER A 168 8.14 9.01 5.47
N GLN A 169 7.76 9.07 4.19
CA GLN A 169 7.12 7.97 3.44
C GLN A 169 7.94 7.68 2.17
N ASP A 170 9.12 7.09 2.38
CA ASP A 170 10.05 6.67 1.32
C ASP A 170 10.10 5.14 1.22
N GLU A 171 10.86 4.62 0.26
CA GLU A 171 11.04 3.18 0.08
C GLU A 171 11.54 2.52 1.38
N GLY A 172 10.85 1.48 1.83
CA GLY A 172 11.11 0.80 3.10
C GLY A 172 10.54 1.48 4.36
N ARG A 173 9.88 2.64 4.22
CA ARG A 173 9.24 3.43 5.31
C ARG A 173 7.78 3.74 4.97
N GLU A 174 7.08 2.76 4.41
CA GLU A 174 5.71 2.94 3.91
C GLU A 174 4.69 2.41 4.91
N ALA A 175 3.90 3.28 5.55
CA ALA A 175 2.91 2.85 6.54
C ALA A 175 1.83 1.93 5.92
N GLY A 176 1.48 2.18 4.66
CA GLY A 176 0.56 1.38 3.85
C GLY A 176 1.28 0.54 2.77
N GLY A 177 2.51 0.12 3.02
CA GLY A 177 3.29 -0.73 2.11
C GLY A 177 2.65 -2.11 1.91
N HIS A 178 3.13 -2.85 0.90
CA HIS A 178 2.69 -4.23 0.72
C HIS A 178 3.15 -5.11 1.89
N GLY A 179 2.22 -5.84 2.51
CA GLY A 179 2.50 -6.68 3.67
C GLY A 179 2.59 -5.93 5.01
N GLU A 180 2.41 -4.60 4.99
CA GLU A 180 2.29 -3.76 6.18
C GLU A 180 0.85 -3.79 6.71
N GLY A 181 0.68 -3.55 8.01
CA GLY A 181 -0.64 -3.52 8.66
C GLY A 181 -0.84 -4.61 9.71
N ALA A 182 -2.12 -4.91 10.01
CA ALA A 182 -2.50 -5.67 11.19
C ALA A 182 -2.15 -7.17 11.12
N LEU A 183 -2.00 -7.70 9.91
CA LEU A 183 -1.61 -9.09 9.70
C LEU A 183 -0.11 -9.27 9.93
N MET A 184 0.22 -10.19 10.83
CA MET A 184 1.60 -10.63 11.06
C MET A 184 2.04 -11.66 10.02
N PRO A 185 3.07 -11.37 9.21
CA PRO A 185 3.65 -12.39 8.36
C PRO A 185 4.41 -13.42 9.21
N ASP A 186 4.58 -14.63 8.66
CA ASP A 186 5.28 -15.74 9.33
C ASP A 186 4.70 -16.14 10.69
N SER A 187 3.42 -15.84 10.92
CA SER A 187 2.67 -16.19 12.13
C SER A 187 1.51 -17.16 11.83
N PRO A 188 0.89 -17.74 12.87
CA PRO A 188 -0.35 -18.49 12.74
C PRO A 188 -1.53 -17.65 12.24
N TRP A 189 -1.49 -16.32 12.39
CA TRP A 189 -2.60 -15.45 11.98
C TRP A 189 -2.79 -15.49 10.47
N ARG A 190 -4.05 -15.64 10.06
CA ARG A 190 -4.50 -15.61 8.67
C ARG A 190 -5.60 -14.58 8.53
N TRP A 191 -5.54 -13.82 7.43
CA TRP A 191 -6.63 -12.94 7.06
C TRP A 191 -7.86 -13.76 6.67
N VAL A 192 -9.01 -13.42 7.24
CA VAL A 192 -10.28 -14.08 6.98
C VAL A 192 -11.13 -13.27 6.02
N GLY A 193 -11.16 -11.95 6.20
CA GLY A 193 -12.01 -11.08 5.42
C GLY A 193 -12.02 -9.63 5.91
N GLY A 194 -12.30 -8.71 5.00
CA GLY A 194 -12.64 -7.33 5.35
C GLY A 194 -14.04 -7.26 5.98
N VAL A 195 -14.23 -6.31 6.89
CA VAL A 195 -15.54 -5.95 7.44
C VAL A 195 -15.83 -4.47 7.12
N PRO A 196 -17.09 -4.03 7.20
CA PRO A 196 -17.41 -2.63 6.94
C PRO A 196 -16.54 -1.67 7.77
N PRO A 197 -16.07 -0.55 7.19
CA PRO A 197 -15.28 0.44 7.91
C PRO A 197 -15.96 0.90 9.20
N VAL A 198 -15.17 1.12 10.25
CA VAL A 198 -15.64 1.55 11.58
C VAL A 198 -14.97 2.88 11.89
N ALA A 199 -15.76 3.93 12.17
CA ALA A 199 -15.27 5.28 12.47
C ALA A 199 -14.19 5.79 11.49
N GLY A 200 -14.38 5.53 10.19
CA GLY A 200 -13.45 5.93 9.12
C GLY A 200 -12.20 5.05 8.94
N GLY A 201 -12.00 4.04 9.80
CA GLY A 201 -10.90 3.08 9.74
C GLY A 201 -11.25 1.84 8.91
N SER A 202 -10.24 1.23 8.30
CA SER A 202 -10.39 -0.02 7.55
C SER A 202 -10.37 -1.17 8.53
N ALA A 203 -11.40 -2.01 8.48
CA ALA A 203 -11.60 -3.05 9.45
C ALA A 203 -11.48 -4.44 8.81
N GLU A 204 -10.81 -5.35 9.48
CA GLU A 204 -10.56 -6.71 8.99
C GLU A 204 -10.59 -7.75 10.11
N ARG A 205 -10.86 -9.00 9.74
CA ARG A 205 -10.84 -10.15 10.65
C ARG A 205 -9.66 -11.04 10.36
N MET A 206 -9.05 -11.52 11.43
CA MET A 206 -7.95 -12.47 11.41
C MET A 206 -8.24 -13.65 12.31
N GLN A 207 -7.70 -14.80 11.96
CA GLN A 207 -7.86 -16.03 12.72
C GLN A 207 -6.53 -16.78 12.77
N ALA A 208 -6.11 -17.17 13.96
CA ALA A 208 -4.92 -18.00 14.15
C ALA A 208 -5.29 -19.49 14.26
N ASP A 209 -6.36 -19.80 14.97
CA ASP A 209 -6.91 -21.16 15.09
C ASP A 209 -8.43 -21.13 15.28
N THR A 210 -9.04 -22.26 15.61
CA THR A 210 -10.50 -22.37 15.78
C THR A 210 -11.06 -21.52 16.93
N SER A 211 -10.23 -21.20 17.93
CA SER A 211 -10.58 -20.45 19.13
C SER A 211 -10.06 -19.01 19.14
N ASN A 212 -8.98 -18.72 18.41
CA ASN A 212 -8.31 -17.44 18.40
C ASN A 212 -8.69 -16.66 17.14
N ARG A 213 -9.71 -15.80 17.28
CA ARG A 213 -10.15 -14.84 16.27
C ARG A 213 -9.96 -13.43 16.80
N ARG A 214 -9.59 -12.50 15.93
CA ARG A 214 -9.54 -11.08 16.27
C ARG A 214 -10.05 -10.23 15.13
N MET A 215 -10.54 -9.05 15.49
CA MET A 215 -10.83 -7.97 14.56
C MET A 215 -9.80 -6.88 14.77
N ALA A 216 -9.32 -6.28 13.69
CA ALA A 216 -8.42 -5.14 13.71
C ALA A 216 -9.02 -3.99 12.90
N ILE A 217 -8.78 -2.75 13.35
CA ILE A 217 -9.17 -1.54 12.65
C ILE A 217 -7.93 -0.66 12.50
N THR A 218 -7.68 -0.25 11.27
CA THR A 218 -6.49 0.49 10.86
C THR A 218 -6.87 1.90 10.41
N TRP A 219 -6.20 2.90 10.96
CA TRP A 219 -6.23 4.29 10.50
C TRP A 219 -4.84 4.76 10.14
N TYR A 220 -4.79 5.57 9.09
CA TYR A 220 -3.66 6.38 8.72
C TYR A 220 -4.01 7.84 8.98
N ARG A 221 -3.08 8.57 9.58
CA ARG A 221 -3.15 10.03 9.71
C ARG A 221 -1.92 10.64 9.05
N ASN A 222 -2.13 11.63 8.19
CA ASN A 222 -1.07 12.39 7.54
C ASN A 222 -1.57 13.82 7.32
N GLY A 223 -0.96 14.79 8.00
CA GLY A 223 -1.47 16.15 8.12
C GLY A 223 -2.95 16.16 8.55
N GLY A 224 -3.80 16.89 7.84
CA GLY A 224 -5.24 16.99 8.15
C GLY A 224 -6.10 15.77 7.79
N ILE A 225 -5.53 14.71 7.20
CA ILE A 225 -6.30 13.53 6.77
C ILE A 225 -6.28 12.47 7.87
N LEU A 226 -7.45 11.89 8.14
CA LEU A 226 -7.63 10.63 8.87
C LEU A 226 -8.40 9.66 7.96
N THR A 227 -7.84 8.48 7.68
CA THR A 227 -8.49 7.50 6.77
C THR A 227 -7.99 6.08 6.98
N GLY A 228 -8.87 5.10 6.80
CA GLY A 228 -8.49 3.69 6.64
C GLY A 228 -8.10 3.28 5.22
N ASP A 229 -8.27 4.16 4.22
CA ASP A 229 -8.00 3.83 2.82
C ASP A 229 -6.55 4.17 2.45
N ASN A 230 -5.75 3.14 2.18
CA ASN A 230 -4.37 3.27 1.77
C ASN A 230 -4.20 4.11 0.48
N ARG A 231 -5.17 4.10 -0.44
CA ARG A 231 -5.10 4.93 -1.66
C ARG A 231 -5.17 6.42 -1.32
N ARG A 232 -5.99 6.78 -0.34
CA ARG A 232 -6.10 8.16 0.16
C ARG A 232 -4.83 8.59 0.88
N LEU A 233 -4.21 7.71 1.67
CA LEU A 233 -2.90 7.95 2.26
C LEU A 233 -1.85 8.20 1.16
N LYS A 234 -1.73 7.31 0.17
CA LYS A 234 -0.76 7.48 -0.92
C LYS A 234 -0.95 8.77 -1.70
N LEU A 235 -2.19 9.16 -1.99
CA LEU A 235 -2.46 10.42 -2.68
C LEU A 235 -2.10 11.64 -1.80
N ALA A 236 -2.33 11.57 -0.49
CA ALA A 236 -1.93 12.61 0.44
C ALA A 236 -0.42 12.79 0.45
N VAL A 237 0.33 11.69 0.59
CA VAL A 237 1.81 11.67 0.56
C VAL A 237 2.35 12.22 -0.77
N ILE A 238 1.77 11.83 -1.90
CA ILE A 238 2.17 12.35 -3.22
C ILE A 238 1.96 13.86 -3.28
N ARG A 239 0.81 14.36 -2.83
CA ARG A 239 0.51 15.79 -2.80
C ARG A 239 1.49 16.54 -1.89
N ASP A 240 1.80 16.00 -0.72
CA ASP A 240 2.72 16.65 0.23
C ASP A 240 4.13 16.71 -0.35
N ARG A 241 4.60 15.62 -0.98
CA ARG A 241 5.89 15.59 -1.69
C ARG A 241 5.92 16.59 -2.85
N LEU A 242 4.84 16.67 -3.65
CA LEU A 242 4.70 17.65 -4.75
C LEU A 242 4.75 19.10 -4.25
N ALA A 243 4.16 19.36 -3.08
CA ALA A 243 4.13 20.68 -2.45
C ALA A 243 5.38 21.00 -1.60
N LEU A 244 6.35 20.07 -1.50
CA LEU A 244 7.47 20.14 -0.54
C LEU A 244 7.00 20.40 0.91
N SER A 245 5.81 19.89 1.24
CA SER A 245 5.22 19.93 2.57
C SER A 245 5.70 18.74 3.37
N VAL A 246 6.15 18.99 4.60
CA VAL A 246 6.65 17.94 5.49
C VAL A 246 5.57 17.61 6.50
N GLN A 247 5.07 16.39 6.45
CA GLN A 247 4.01 15.91 7.34
C GLN A 247 4.39 14.52 7.86
N PRO A 248 4.32 14.28 9.18
CA PRO A 248 4.50 12.95 9.73
C PRO A 248 3.30 12.07 9.35
N THR A 249 3.56 10.78 9.16
CA THR A 249 2.50 9.78 8.95
C THR A 249 2.37 8.92 10.19
N LEU A 250 1.15 8.81 10.71
CA LEU A 250 0.80 8.01 11.87
C LEU A 250 -0.03 6.82 11.41
N LEU A 251 0.25 5.66 11.98
CA LEU A 251 -0.49 4.42 11.79
C LEU A 251 -1.03 3.98 13.15
N LEU A 252 -2.36 3.93 13.28
CA LEU A 252 -3.03 3.36 14.44
C LEU A 252 -3.73 2.07 14.02
N ILE A 253 -3.42 0.98 14.71
CA ILE A 253 -4.11 -0.30 14.57
C ILE A 253 -4.59 -0.70 15.94
N ILE A 254 -5.90 -0.74 16.13
CA ILE A 254 -6.50 -1.31 17.35
C ILE A 254 -7.09 -2.68 17.02
N SER A 255 -7.00 -3.62 17.96
CA SER A 255 -7.52 -4.97 17.77
C SER A 255 -8.13 -5.52 19.04
N ALA A 256 -9.16 -6.35 18.90
CA ALA A 256 -9.73 -7.10 20.00
C ALA A 256 -9.91 -8.57 19.60
N GLU A 257 -9.63 -9.48 20.53
CA GLU A 257 -9.89 -10.90 20.37
C GLU A 257 -11.36 -11.22 20.68
N GLU A 258 -11.92 -12.15 19.94
CA GLU A 258 -13.27 -12.66 20.14
C GLU A 258 -13.26 -13.64 21.33
N ARG A 259 -14.05 -13.34 22.38
CA ARG A 259 -14.17 -14.18 23.58
C ARG A 259 -15.60 -14.70 23.70
N PRO A 260 -15.84 -15.86 24.36
CA PRO A 260 -17.17 -16.46 24.46
C PRO A 260 -18.29 -15.51 24.92
N ASN A 261 -17.96 -14.55 25.78
CA ASN A 261 -18.92 -13.59 26.36
C ASN A 261 -18.66 -12.13 25.95
N LEU A 262 -17.65 -11.85 25.11
CA LEU A 262 -17.27 -10.51 24.71
C LEU A 262 -16.96 -10.47 23.21
N SER A 263 -17.78 -9.73 22.48
CA SER A 263 -17.55 -9.48 21.05
C SER A 263 -16.36 -8.54 20.84
N ALA A 264 -15.55 -8.84 19.83
CA ALA A 264 -14.47 -7.96 19.40
C ALA A 264 -15.02 -6.60 18.93
N ASP A 265 -16.10 -6.58 18.15
CA ASP A 265 -16.70 -5.33 17.63
C ASP A 265 -17.18 -4.41 18.76
N SER A 266 -17.86 -4.95 19.78
CA SER A 266 -18.33 -4.13 20.90
C SER A 266 -17.20 -3.58 21.75
N SER A 267 -16.11 -4.34 21.92
CA SER A 267 -14.91 -3.90 22.63
C SER A 267 -14.20 -2.78 21.88
N LEU A 268 -14.06 -2.93 20.55
CA LEU A 268 -13.45 -1.93 19.69
C LEU A 268 -14.26 -0.64 19.64
N ARG A 269 -15.59 -0.70 19.45
CA ARG A 269 -16.45 0.51 19.45
C ARG A 269 -16.36 1.25 20.79
N ARG A 270 -16.43 0.53 21.91
CA ARG A 270 -16.34 1.15 23.24
C ARG A 270 -15.01 1.85 23.47
N PHE A 271 -13.92 1.29 22.93
CA PHE A 271 -12.59 1.90 22.99
C PHE A 271 -12.49 3.13 22.07
N ILE A 272 -12.99 3.04 20.84
CA ILE A 272 -13.07 4.16 19.89
C ILE A 272 -13.83 5.33 20.53
N ASP A 273 -14.99 5.08 21.12
CA ASP A 273 -15.78 6.11 21.81
C ASP A 273 -15.00 6.78 22.97
N ALA A 274 -14.01 6.09 23.56
CA ALA A 274 -13.20 6.62 24.65
C ALA A 274 -11.98 7.42 24.16
N ILE A 275 -11.57 7.26 22.90
CA ILE A 275 -10.45 7.97 22.27
C ILE A 275 -10.91 8.98 21.21
N ASP A 276 -12.22 9.19 21.06
CA ASP A 276 -12.79 10.14 20.11
C ASP A 276 -12.52 11.60 20.57
N PRO A 277 -12.08 12.52 19.69
CA PRO A 277 -11.74 12.33 18.28
C PRO A 277 -10.45 11.52 18.06
N VAL A 278 -10.53 10.44 17.27
CA VAL A 278 -9.38 9.54 17.00
C VAL A 278 -8.16 10.32 16.46
N ALA A 279 -8.39 11.34 15.63
CA ALA A 279 -7.34 12.20 15.10
C ALA A 279 -6.52 12.89 16.20
N GLU A 280 -7.19 13.54 17.15
CA GLU A 280 -6.56 14.27 18.25
C GLU A 280 -5.84 13.33 19.20
N TRP A 281 -6.41 12.15 19.46
CA TRP A 281 -5.75 11.12 20.25
C TRP A 281 -4.46 10.61 19.60
N MET A 282 -4.46 10.44 18.26
CA MET A 282 -3.26 10.05 17.52
C MET A 282 -2.18 11.15 17.57
N ASP A 283 -2.56 12.42 17.44
CA ASP A 283 -1.61 13.55 17.55
C ASP A 283 -1.01 13.64 18.96
N ALA A 284 -1.84 13.54 19.99
CA ALA A 284 -1.39 13.51 21.38
C ALA A 284 -0.43 12.34 21.64
N THR A 285 -0.71 11.16 21.09
CA THR A 285 0.17 9.98 21.19
C THR A 285 1.50 10.22 20.49
N ALA A 286 1.50 10.92 19.35
CA ALA A 286 2.70 11.27 18.62
C ALA A 286 3.45 12.50 19.17
N GLY A 287 2.93 13.17 20.22
CA GLY A 287 3.49 14.42 20.73
C GLY A 287 3.41 15.58 19.73
N LEU A 288 2.42 15.55 18.84
CA LEU A 288 2.16 16.56 17.82
C LEU A 288 1.09 17.56 18.30
N PRO A 289 1.14 18.81 17.82
CA PRO A 289 0.18 19.86 18.17
C PRO A 289 -1.21 19.66 17.53
#